data_AF-A0A6M4IRP5-F1
#
_entry.id   AF-A0A6M4IRP5-F1
#
_cell.length_a   1.000
_cell.length_b   1.000
_cell.length_c   1.000
_cell.angle_alpha   90.00
_cell.angle_beta   90.00
_cell.angle_gamma   90.00
#
_symmetry.space_group_name_H-M   'P 1'
#
loop_
_entity.id
_entity.type
_entity.pdbx_description
1 polymer ?
#
loop_
_entity_poly.entity_id
_entity_poly.type
_entity_poly.pdbx_seq_one_letter_code
_entity_poly.pdbx_strand_id
1 'polypeptide(L)'
;MERDESTVVGVFEASNMMYRWHLASKQIDSVALEISTRRGARPEVMLELPRDPSKAPAFAVIWSFPMLVGMLSGERSAVITCDPTFAKGTFTGPAHVLVVGWRSRRNCREVQLLVSAEIPARYAMRGDTLTALVQHAEGETAGTWIVRWVIGTARC
;
A
#
# COMPACT_ATOMS: atom_id res chain seq x y z
N MET A 1 -5.81 13.32 26.52
CA MET A 1 -5.81 14.09 25.26
C MET A 1 -7.10 13.73 24.55
N GLU A 2 -8.09 14.63 24.57
CA GLU A 2 -9.37 14.41 23.90
C GLU A 2 -9.17 14.27 22.39
N ARG A 3 -9.88 13.32 21.79
CA ARG A 3 -9.77 12.99 20.38
C ARG A 3 -10.48 14.04 19.55
N ASP A 4 -9.76 14.55 18.57
CA ASP A 4 -10.32 15.34 17.50
C ASP A 4 -10.90 14.42 16.42
N GLU A 5 -12.22 14.31 16.36
CA GLU A 5 -12.97 13.65 15.27
C GLU A 5 -13.00 14.49 13.98
N SER A 6 -12.03 15.38 13.80
CA SER A 6 -11.91 16.17 12.58
C SER A 6 -11.91 15.28 11.34
N THR A 7 -12.56 15.81 10.30
CA THR A 7 -12.58 15.25 8.96
C THR A 7 -11.17 14.89 8.53
N VAL A 8 -10.87 13.59 8.47
CA VAL A 8 -9.64 13.09 7.88
C VAL A 8 -9.69 13.38 6.40
N VAL A 9 -8.68 14.10 5.90
CA VAL A 9 -8.61 14.51 4.49
C VAL A 9 -7.59 13.73 3.67
N GLY A 10 -6.68 13.01 4.34
CA GLY A 10 -5.68 12.24 3.65
C GLY A 10 -4.98 11.22 4.53
N VAL A 11 -4.59 10.11 3.92
CA VAL A 11 -3.72 9.09 4.50
C VAL A 11 -2.66 8.74 3.46
N PHE A 12 -1.40 8.70 3.87
CA PHE A 12 -0.28 8.37 2.98
C PHE A 12 0.79 7.57 3.71
N GLU A 13 1.50 6.72 2.97
CA GLU A 13 2.65 5.97 3.48
C GLU A 13 3.92 6.59 2.94
N ALA A 14 4.90 6.80 3.82
CA ALA A 14 6.23 7.18 3.43
C ALA A 14 7.23 6.58 4.41
N SER A 15 8.26 5.90 3.88
CA SER A 15 9.41 5.43 4.68
C SER A 15 9.02 4.62 5.91
N ASN A 16 8.12 3.65 5.74
CA ASN A 16 7.63 2.78 6.81
C ASN A 16 6.84 3.52 7.90
N MET A 17 6.34 4.72 7.59
CA MET A 17 5.42 5.47 8.44
C MET A 17 4.11 5.68 7.68
N MET A 18 2.99 5.46 8.38
CA MET A 18 1.68 5.88 7.91
C MET A 18 1.33 7.21 8.54
N TYR A 19 0.93 8.17 7.72
CA TYR A 19 0.50 9.50 8.16
C TYR A 19 -0.99 9.68 7.92
N ARG A 20 -1.65 10.38 8.84
CA ARG A 20 -3.06 10.78 8.74
C ARG A 20 -3.20 12.26 9.01
N TRP A 21 -3.81 12.97 8.07
CA TRP A 21 -4.03 14.42 8.18
C TRP A 21 -5.46 14.74 8.58
N HIS A 22 -5.56 15.49 9.68
CA HIS A 22 -6.78 15.96 10.32
C HIS A 22 -7.05 17.42 9.92
N LEU A 23 -8.10 17.67 9.12
CA LEU A 23 -8.34 19.00 8.57
C LEU A 23 -8.73 20.02 9.65
N ALA A 24 -9.65 19.65 10.55
CA ALA A 24 -10.22 20.61 11.49
C ALA A 24 -9.22 21.04 12.58
N SER A 25 -8.39 20.13 13.10
CA SER A 25 -7.30 20.49 14.04
C SER A 25 -6.01 20.92 13.36
N LYS A 26 -5.88 20.73 12.04
CA LYS A 26 -4.62 20.93 11.30
C LYS A 26 -3.46 20.09 11.85
N GLN A 27 -3.74 18.94 12.46
CA GLN A 27 -2.74 18.04 13.00
C GLN A 27 -2.41 16.89 12.05
N ILE A 28 -1.17 16.39 12.15
CA ILE A 28 -0.74 15.16 11.48
C ILE A 28 -0.47 14.12 12.57
N ASP A 29 -1.16 12.99 12.48
CA ASP A 29 -0.87 11.79 13.27
C ASP A 29 0.01 10.85 12.43
N SER A 30 0.86 10.06 13.08
CA SER A 30 1.73 9.11 12.39
C SER A 30 1.95 7.84 13.18
N VAL A 31 1.97 6.70 12.51
CA VAL A 31 2.19 5.37 13.10
C VAL A 31 3.32 4.68 12.33
N ALA A 32 4.29 4.14 13.07
CA ALA A 32 5.34 3.32 12.48
C ALA A 32 4.77 1.98 12.02
N LEU A 33 5.21 1.52 10.85
CA LEU A 33 4.80 0.26 10.25
C LEU A 33 5.83 -0.81 10.60
N GLU A 34 5.40 -1.82 11.34
CA GLU A 34 6.18 -3.04 11.56
C GLU A 34 6.14 -3.87 10.29
N ILE A 35 7.17 -3.71 9.46
CA ILE A 35 7.33 -4.42 8.20
C ILE A 35 8.06 -5.72 8.44
N SER A 36 7.41 -6.84 8.12
CA SER A 36 7.98 -8.17 8.29
C SER A 36 8.35 -8.85 6.98
N THR A 37 7.67 -8.54 5.86
CA THR A 37 7.83 -9.30 4.61
C THR A 37 8.16 -8.46 3.38
N ARG A 38 7.68 -7.21 3.30
CA ARG A 38 7.95 -6.32 2.15
C ARG A 38 9.33 -5.66 2.24
N ARG A 39 9.92 -5.30 1.10
CA ARG A 39 11.28 -4.70 1.03
C ARG A 39 11.43 -3.28 1.60
N GLY A 40 10.34 -2.54 1.85
CA GLY A 40 10.35 -1.20 2.49
C GLY A 40 11.03 -0.11 1.64
N ALA A 41 10.64 1.16 1.82
CA ALA A 41 11.21 2.28 1.07
C ALA A 41 12.21 3.06 1.95
N ARG A 42 13.42 3.32 1.43
CA ARG A 42 14.45 4.11 2.13
C ARG A 42 14.32 5.61 1.77
N PRO A 43 14.01 6.51 2.71
CA PRO A 43 13.76 7.93 2.41
C PRO A 43 14.92 8.60 1.69
N GLU A 44 16.16 8.27 2.07
CA GLU A 44 17.38 8.84 1.50
C GLU A 44 17.49 8.62 -0.01
N VAL A 45 16.94 7.53 -0.53
CA VAL A 45 17.04 7.19 -1.94
C VAL A 45 15.87 7.77 -2.76
N MET A 46 14.70 7.96 -2.14
CA MET A 46 13.61 8.73 -2.77
C MET A 46 14.02 10.18 -3.06
N LEU A 47 14.95 10.74 -2.29
CA LEU A 47 15.50 12.08 -2.52
C LEU A 47 16.51 12.11 -3.70
N GLU A 48 17.00 10.95 -4.17
CA GLU A 48 17.88 10.88 -5.34
C GLU A 48 17.13 10.85 -6.67
N LEU A 49 15.92 10.28 -6.71
CA LEU A 49 15.12 10.15 -7.93
C LEU A 49 14.87 11.48 -8.68
N PRO A 50 14.54 12.59 -8.00
CA PRO A 50 14.41 13.89 -8.67
C PRO A 50 15.72 14.45 -9.22
N ARG A 51 16.87 14.01 -8.68
CA ARG A 51 18.20 14.46 -9.09
C ARG A 51 18.72 13.65 -10.27
N ASP A 52 18.40 12.36 -10.32
CA ASP A 52 18.77 11.45 -11.40
C ASP A 52 17.65 10.43 -11.66
N PRO A 53 16.69 10.77 -12.56
CA PRO A 53 15.59 9.87 -12.91
C PRO A 53 16.03 8.57 -13.56
N SER A 54 17.27 8.48 -14.09
CA SER A 54 17.78 7.27 -14.73
C SER A 54 17.95 6.11 -13.76
N LYS A 55 18.02 6.39 -12.45
CA LYS A 55 18.11 5.37 -11.39
C LYS A 55 16.76 4.69 -11.07
N ALA A 56 15.65 5.19 -11.61
CA ALA A 56 14.31 4.67 -11.31
C ALA A 56 14.14 3.15 -11.54
N PRO A 57 14.66 2.54 -12.64
CA PRO A 57 14.55 1.09 -12.84
C PRO A 57 15.30 0.28 -11.77
N ALA A 58 16.48 0.76 -11.34
CA ALA A 58 17.26 0.11 -10.30
C ALA A 58 16.55 0.19 -8.94
N PHE A 59 15.91 1.32 -8.62
CA PHE A 59 15.17 1.47 -7.37
C PHE A 59 13.84 0.72 -7.37
N ALA A 60 13.25 0.55 -8.55
CA ALA A 60 12.01 -0.18 -8.68
C ALA A 60 12.10 -1.65 -8.24
N VAL A 61 13.28 -2.27 -8.32
CA VAL A 61 13.47 -3.65 -7.88
C VAL A 61 13.91 -3.81 -6.42
N ILE A 62 14.21 -2.70 -5.72
CA ILE A 62 14.78 -2.74 -4.37
C ILE A 62 13.71 -2.56 -3.29
N TRP A 63 12.58 -1.92 -3.59
CA TRP A 63 11.60 -1.54 -2.56
C TRP A 63 10.19 -2.01 -2.85
N SER A 64 9.37 -1.88 -1.83
CA SER A 64 7.92 -2.00 -1.94
C SER A 64 7.33 -0.67 -2.40
N PHE A 65 6.56 -0.70 -3.49
CA PHE A 65 5.86 0.46 -4.02
C PHE A 65 4.44 0.52 -3.47
N PRO A 66 4.00 1.65 -2.90
CA PRO A 66 2.61 1.82 -2.49
C PRO A 66 1.71 1.83 -3.73
N MET A 67 0.74 0.93 -3.76
CA MET A 67 -0.24 0.79 -4.84
C MET A 67 -1.57 1.45 -4.49
N LEU A 68 -1.93 1.41 -3.20
CA LEU A 68 -3.15 2.02 -2.68
C LEU A 68 -2.99 2.30 -1.19
N VAL A 69 -3.46 3.46 -0.75
CA VAL A 69 -3.68 3.79 0.65
C VAL A 69 -5.14 4.18 0.80
N GLY A 70 -5.82 3.68 1.82
CA GLY A 70 -7.21 4.05 2.07
C GLY A 70 -7.69 3.76 3.48
N MET A 71 -8.82 4.35 3.84
CA MET A 71 -9.48 4.13 5.11
C MET A 71 -10.43 2.94 5.03
N LEU A 72 -10.34 2.04 6.02
CA LEU A 72 -11.33 0.98 6.23
C LEU A 72 -12.47 1.48 7.13
N SER A 73 -12.10 2.29 8.13
CA SER A 73 -12.99 2.98 9.07
C SER A 73 -12.28 4.22 9.66
N GLY A 74 -12.93 4.99 10.54
CA GLY A 74 -12.29 6.10 11.24
C GLY A 74 -11.08 5.69 12.11
N GLU A 75 -11.00 4.42 12.50
CA GLU A 75 -9.96 3.89 13.39
C GLU A 75 -8.93 3.02 12.67
N ARG A 76 -9.17 2.66 11.40
CA ARG A 76 -8.32 1.73 10.66
C ARG A 76 -8.08 2.19 9.23
N SER A 77 -6.83 2.12 8.80
CA SER A 77 -6.42 2.32 7.42
C SER A 77 -5.71 1.08 6.89
N ALA A 78 -5.69 0.91 5.58
CA ALA A 78 -4.87 -0.09 4.93
C ALA A 78 -3.94 0.55 3.91
N VAL A 79 -2.75 -0.03 3.79
CA VAL A 79 -1.83 0.21 2.69
C VAL A 79 -1.64 -1.09 1.93
N ILE A 80 -1.71 -1.00 0.61
CA ILE A 80 -1.37 -2.07 -0.30
C ILE A 80 -0.06 -1.68 -0.95
N THR A 81 0.93 -2.55 -0.87
CA THR A 81 2.23 -2.37 -1.53
C THR A 81 2.47 -3.50 -2.52
N CYS A 82 3.29 -3.25 -3.54
CA CYS A 82 3.82 -4.27 -4.42
C CYS A 82 5.33 -4.35 -4.21
N ASP A 83 5.93 -5.53 -4.29
CA ASP A 83 7.38 -5.69 -4.38
C ASP A 83 7.78 -5.93 -5.84
N PRO A 84 7.95 -4.86 -6.66
CA PRO A 84 8.13 -5.02 -8.08
C PRO A 84 9.42 -5.74 -8.46
N THR A 85 9.32 -6.58 -9.46
CA THR A 85 10.40 -7.09 -10.29
C THR A 85 10.21 -6.50 -11.67
N PHE A 86 11.30 -6.01 -12.25
CA PHE A 86 11.28 -5.47 -13.60
C PHE A 86 11.79 -6.52 -14.57
N ALA A 87 10.89 -7.04 -15.41
CA ALA A 87 11.23 -7.99 -16.45
C ALA A 87 10.54 -7.57 -17.76
N LYS A 88 11.31 -7.53 -18.85
CA LYS A 88 10.79 -7.25 -20.21
C LYS A 88 9.90 -5.98 -20.30
N GLY A 89 10.28 -4.90 -19.61
CA GLY A 89 9.53 -3.64 -19.66
C GLY A 89 8.29 -3.57 -18.77
N THR A 90 8.00 -4.60 -17.97
CA THR A 90 6.80 -4.67 -17.14
C THR A 90 7.14 -4.85 -15.65
N PHE A 91 6.34 -4.23 -14.79
CA PHE A 91 6.39 -4.42 -13.34
C PHE A 91 5.53 -5.61 -12.95
N THR A 92 6.14 -6.63 -12.39
CA THR A 92 5.45 -7.80 -11.81
C THR A 92 5.84 -7.93 -10.35
N GLY A 93 5.17 -8.75 -9.55
CA GLY A 93 5.65 -9.02 -8.19
C GLY A 93 4.53 -9.26 -7.18
N PRO A 94 4.86 -9.80 -6.00
CA PRO A 94 3.87 -10.04 -4.97
C PRO A 94 3.35 -8.73 -4.41
N ALA A 95 2.04 -8.65 -4.21
CA ALA A 95 1.40 -7.58 -3.49
C ALA A 95 1.18 -7.96 -2.03
N HIS A 96 1.21 -6.97 -1.15
CA HIS A 96 1.05 -7.11 0.30
C HIS A 96 0.01 -6.12 0.79
N VAL A 97 -0.76 -6.51 1.80
CA VAL A 97 -1.68 -5.64 2.52
C VAL A 97 -1.26 -5.55 3.98
N LEU A 98 -1.26 -4.31 4.48
CA LEU A 98 -1.00 -4.00 5.88
C LEU A 98 -2.12 -3.10 6.39
N VAL A 99 -2.68 -3.45 7.55
CA VAL A 99 -3.74 -2.67 8.20
C VAL A 99 -3.18 -2.01 9.44
N VAL A 100 -3.44 -0.72 9.60
CA VAL A 100 -3.00 0.13 10.70
C VAL A 100 -4.18 0.46 11.58
N GLY A 101 -4.09 0.18 12.88
CA GLY A 101 -5.02 0.65 13.90
C GLY A 101 -4.51 1.95 14.52
N TRP A 102 -5.20 3.06 14.26
CA TRP A 102 -4.79 4.38 14.76
C TRP A 102 -4.92 4.49 16.28
N ARG A 103 -5.96 3.88 16.88
CA ARG A 103 -6.14 3.84 18.34
C ARG A 103 -5.07 3.05 19.05
N SER A 104 -4.80 1.84 18.55
CA SER A 104 -3.84 0.92 19.15
C SER A 104 -2.41 1.33 18.85
N ARG A 105 -2.19 2.19 17.84
CA ARG A 105 -0.88 2.56 17.30
C ARG A 105 -0.05 1.34 16.90
N ARG A 106 -0.74 0.31 16.40
CA ARG A 106 -0.15 -0.94 15.91
C ARG A 106 -0.70 -1.27 14.54
N ASN A 107 0.08 -1.96 13.74
CA ASN A 107 -0.41 -2.61 12.53
C ASN A 107 -0.66 -4.10 12.78
N CYS A 108 -1.57 -4.66 11.98
CA CYS A 108 -1.72 -6.10 11.84
C CYS A 108 -0.46 -6.72 11.25
N ARG A 109 -0.35 -8.04 11.33
CA ARG A 109 0.61 -8.79 10.52
C ARG A 109 0.36 -8.50 9.04
N GLU A 110 1.44 -8.22 8.31
CA GLU A 110 1.42 -8.08 6.86
C GLU A 110 1.00 -9.39 6.19
N VAL A 111 0.13 -9.30 5.17
CA VAL A 111 -0.36 -10.47 4.42
C VAL A 111 -0.07 -10.29 2.95
N GLN A 112 0.53 -11.29 2.32
CA GLN A 112 0.71 -11.33 0.87
C GLN A 112 -0.63 -11.65 0.19
N LEU A 113 -0.99 -10.84 -0.80
CA LEU A 113 -2.15 -11.06 -1.67
C LEU A 113 -1.77 -12.08 -2.75
N LEU A 114 -2.64 -13.08 -2.95
CA LEU A 114 -2.48 -14.10 -3.98
C LEU A 114 -2.92 -13.57 -5.34
N VAL A 115 -2.21 -12.55 -5.84
CA VAL A 115 -2.38 -11.99 -7.18
C VAL A 115 -1.06 -12.16 -7.93
N SER A 116 -1.00 -13.19 -8.77
CA SER A 116 0.08 -13.32 -9.74
C SER A 116 -0.34 -12.53 -10.97
N ALA A 117 0.27 -11.38 -11.19
CA ALA A 117 -0.08 -10.57 -12.33
C ALA A 117 1.19 -10.12 -13.06
N GLU A 118 1.24 -10.45 -14.36
CA GLU A 118 2.24 -9.90 -15.28
C GLU A 118 2.10 -8.37 -15.43
N ILE A 119 0.93 -7.84 -15.09
CA ILE A 119 0.63 -6.41 -15.05
C ILE A 119 0.19 -6.07 -13.63
N PRO A 120 0.69 -4.99 -12.99
CA PRO A 120 0.28 -4.65 -11.63
C PRO A 120 -1.23 -4.49 -11.55
N ALA A 121 -1.86 -5.23 -10.65
CA ALA A 121 -3.30 -5.12 -10.47
C ALA A 121 -3.70 -3.70 -10.03
N ARG A 122 -4.90 -3.28 -10.44
CA ARG A 122 -5.50 -2.03 -9.96
C ARG A 122 -6.33 -2.34 -8.73
N TYR A 123 -6.06 -1.66 -7.63
CA TYR A 123 -6.73 -1.89 -6.36
C TYR A 123 -7.74 -0.80 -6.07
N ALA A 124 -8.85 -1.18 -5.45
CA ALA A 124 -9.83 -0.28 -4.86
C ALA A 124 -10.30 -0.84 -3.52
N MET A 125 -10.63 0.06 -2.59
CA MET A 125 -11.19 -0.31 -1.29
C MET A 125 -12.51 0.39 -1.04
N ARG A 126 -13.44 -0.34 -0.42
CA ARG A 126 -14.70 0.20 0.09
C ARG A 126 -15.00 -0.46 1.43
N GLY A 127 -14.88 0.30 2.52
CA GLY A 127 -14.98 -0.25 3.87
C GLY A 127 -13.90 -1.32 4.09
N ASP A 128 -14.30 -2.50 4.53
CA ASP A 128 -13.42 -3.66 4.73
C ASP A 128 -13.19 -4.49 3.45
N THR A 129 -13.81 -4.12 2.33
CA THR A 129 -13.70 -4.88 1.08
C THR A 129 -12.58 -4.33 0.20
N LEU A 130 -11.59 -5.17 -0.10
CA LEU A 130 -10.56 -4.93 -1.10
C LEU A 130 -10.95 -5.59 -2.42
N THR A 131 -10.91 -4.83 -3.50
CA THR A 131 -11.09 -5.34 -4.88
C THR A 131 -9.82 -5.11 -5.67
N ALA A 132 -9.39 -6.12 -6.42
CA ALA A 132 -8.33 -6.01 -7.41
C ALA A 132 -8.86 -6.35 -8.81
N LEU A 133 -8.55 -5.50 -9.77
CA LEU A 133 -8.66 -5.80 -11.20
C LEU A 133 -7.31 -6.35 -11.65
N VAL A 134 -7.28 -7.65 -11.97
CA VAL A 134 -6.08 -8.38 -12.38
C VAL A 134 -6.15 -8.62 -13.87
N GLN A 135 -5.16 -8.14 -14.61
CA GLN A 135 -5.01 -8.43 -16.03
C GLN A 135 -3.97 -9.53 -16.20
N HIS A 136 -4.27 -10.50 -17.05
CA HIS A 136 -3.34 -11.58 -17.38
C HIS A 136 -3.23 -11.70 -18.90
N ALA A 137 -2.03 -12.05 -19.37
CA ALA A 137 -1.76 -12.40 -20.75
C ALA A 137 -1.05 -13.76 -20.75
N GLU A 138 -1.59 -14.73 -21.48
CA GLU A 138 -0.97 -16.04 -21.70
C GLU A 138 -0.95 -16.30 -23.20
N GLY A 139 0.22 -16.17 -23.82
CA GLY A 139 0.38 -16.26 -25.28
C GLY A 139 -0.34 -15.12 -25.99
N GLU A 140 -1.24 -15.46 -26.93
CA GLU A 140 -2.07 -14.48 -27.66
C GLU A 140 -3.38 -14.15 -26.92
N THR A 141 -3.64 -14.80 -25.79
CA THR A 141 -4.88 -14.65 -25.03
C THR A 141 -4.68 -13.67 -23.89
N ALA A 142 -5.47 -12.60 -23.87
CA ALA A 142 -5.55 -11.67 -22.76
C ALA A 142 -6.90 -11.79 -22.06
N GLY A 143 -6.89 -11.70 -20.72
CA GLY A 143 -8.09 -11.75 -19.90
C GLY A 143 -8.01 -10.82 -18.71
N THR A 144 -9.13 -10.66 -18.03
CA THR A 144 -9.25 -9.80 -16.85
C THR A 144 -10.12 -10.46 -15.80
N TRP A 145 -9.60 -10.55 -14.57
CA TRP A 145 -10.32 -11.09 -13.42
C TRP A 145 -10.57 -9.98 -12.40
N ILE A 146 -11.72 -10.06 -11.73
CA ILE A 146 -12.02 -9.25 -10.56
C ILE A 146 -11.92 -10.14 -9.34
N VAL A 147 -10.92 -9.88 -8.50
CA VAL A 147 -10.71 -10.61 -7.25
C VAL A 147 -11.13 -9.73 -6.09
N ARG A 148 -11.81 -10.30 -5.09
CA ARG A 148 -12.30 -9.59 -3.92
C ARG A 148 -11.89 -10.30 -2.64
N TRP A 149 -11.46 -9.53 -1.65
CA TRP A 149 -11.17 -9.99 -0.30
C TRP A 149 -11.95 -9.15 0.71
N VAL A 150 -12.39 -9.79 1.79
CA VAL A 150 -12.82 -9.10 3.00
C VAL A 150 -11.62 -9.02 3.93
N ILE A 151 -11.21 -7.80 4.27
CA ILE A 151 -10.11 -7.55 5.20
C ILE A 151 -10.64 -7.79 6.61
N GLY A 152 -10.46 -9.01 7.10
CA GLY A 152 -10.84 -9.40 8.46
C GLY A 152 -9.98 -8.69 9.51
N THR A 153 -10.47 -7.56 10.04
CA THR A 153 -9.74 -6.79 11.08
C THR A 153 -10.03 -7.25 12.51
N ALA A 154 -10.80 -8.31 12.72
CA ALA A 154 -11.25 -8.73 14.05
C ALA A 154 -10.12 -9.27 14.95
N ARG A 155 -9.02 -9.73 14.35
CA ARG A 155 -7.82 -10.22 15.07
C ARG A 155 -6.68 -9.18 15.10
N CYS A 156 -7.05 -7.93 14.82
CA CYS A 156 -6.24 -6.74 15.03
C CYS A 156 -6.94 -5.82 16.05
#